data_AF-A0A6D0IH46-F1
#
_entry.id   AF-A0A6D0IH46-F1
#
_cell.length_a   1.000
_cell.length_b   1.000
_cell.length_c   1.000
_cell.angle_alpha   90.00
_cell.angle_beta   90.00
_cell.angle_gamma   90.00
#
_symmetry.space_group_name_H-M   'P 1'
#
loop_
_entity.id
_entity.type
_entity.pdbx_description
1 polymer ?
#
loop_
_entity_poly.entity_id
_entity_poly.type
_entity_poly.pdbx_seq_one_letter_code
_entity_poly.pdbx_strand_id
1 'polypeptide(L)'
;MDLNTLISQYGYAALVIGSLAEGETVTLLGGVAAHQGLLKFPLVVLSVALGGMIGDQVLYLCGRRFGGKLLRRFSKHQDKIERAQKLI
;
A
#
# COMPACT_ATOMS: atom_id res chain seq x y z
N MET A 1 32.93 -0.84 0.41
CA MET A 1 31.47 -0.77 0.28
C MET A 1 30.99 -2.21 0.15
N ASP A 2 30.45 -2.78 1.22
CA ASP A 2 30.02 -4.18 1.22
C ASP A 2 28.76 -4.37 0.39
N LEU A 3 28.78 -5.35 -0.53
CA LEU A 3 27.66 -5.71 -1.40
C LEU A 3 26.38 -6.01 -0.59
N ASN A 4 26.56 -6.53 0.61
CA ASN A 4 25.50 -6.85 1.56
C ASN A 4 24.77 -5.59 2.08
N THR A 5 25.48 -4.48 2.26
CA THR A 5 24.89 -3.19 2.66
C THR A 5 24.07 -2.58 1.53
N LEU A 6 24.54 -2.71 0.29
CA LEU A 6 23.83 -2.23 -0.89
C LEU A 6 22.52 -3.02 -1.09
N ILE A 7 22.59 -4.35 -1.02
CA ILE A 7 21.41 -5.23 -1.13
C ILE A 7 20.43 -4.98 0.02
N SER A 8 20.92 -4.82 1.25
CA SER A 8 20.07 -4.47 2.39
C SER A 8 19.39 -3.12 2.15
N GLN A 9 20.13 -2.07 1.79
CA GLN A 9 19.60 -0.72 1.71
C GLN A 9 18.58 -0.54 0.57
N TYR A 10 18.84 -1.11 -0.61
CA TYR A 10 17.92 -1.02 -1.74
C TYR A 10 16.80 -2.06 -1.70
N GLY A 11 17.04 -3.24 -1.09
CA GLY A 11 16.03 -4.29 -0.95
C GLY A 11 14.86 -3.87 -0.07
N TYR A 12 15.13 -3.22 1.07
CA TYR A 12 14.07 -2.69 1.93
C TYR A 12 13.29 -1.55 1.27
N ALA A 13 13.97 -0.64 0.58
CA ALA A 13 13.31 0.43 -0.16
C ALA A 13 12.39 -0.12 -1.27
N ALA A 14 12.84 -1.16 -1.99
CA ALA A 14 12.04 -1.83 -3.01
C ALA A 14 10.81 -2.52 -2.41
N LEU A 15 10.90 -3.09 -1.21
CA LEU A 15 9.75 -3.67 -0.50
C LEU A 15 8.74 -2.60 -0.08
N VAL A 16 9.22 -1.48 0.47
CA VAL A 16 8.33 -0.36 0.85
C VAL A 16 7.59 0.15 -0.39
N ILE A 17 8.32 0.52 -1.45
CA ILE A 17 7.71 1.08 -2.66
C ILE A 17 6.86 0.04 -3.40
N GLY A 18 7.31 -1.21 -3.47
CA GLY A 18 6.55 -2.29 -4.08
C GLY A 18 5.23 -2.54 -3.36
N SER A 19 5.23 -2.55 -2.03
CA SER A 19 4.01 -2.80 -1.25
C SER A 19 2.97 -1.69 -1.37
N LEU A 20 3.36 -0.48 -1.81
CA LEU A 20 2.42 0.58 -2.20
C LEU A 20 1.59 0.20 -3.45
N ALA A 21 2.18 -0.57 -4.37
CA ALA A 21 1.53 -0.99 -5.61
C ALA A 21 0.80 -2.32 -5.44
N GLU A 22 1.49 -3.34 -4.91
CA GLU A 22 0.94 -4.66 -4.62
C GLU A 22 1.46 -5.17 -3.27
N GLY A 23 0.59 -5.18 -2.26
CA GLY A 23 0.96 -5.67 -0.92
C GLY A 23 1.26 -7.17 -0.90
N GLU A 24 0.39 -8.00 -1.49
CA GLU A 24 0.48 -9.47 -1.40
C GLU A 24 1.73 -10.02 -2.10
N THR A 25 1.92 -9.67 -3.37
CA THR A 25 3.07 -10.10 -4.19
C THR A 25 4.39 -9.71 -3.56
N VAL A 26 4.49 -8.47 -3.07
CA VAL A 26 5.73 -7.92 -2.51
C VAL A 26 6.01 -8.50 -1.12
N THR A 27 4.98 -8.82 -0.34
CA THR A 27 5.13 -9.59 0.91
C THR A 27 5.74 -10.97 0.65
N LEU A 28 5.23 -11.68 -0.37
CA LEU A 28 5.74 -12.99 -0.79
C LEU A 28 7.21 -12.90 -1.25
N LEU A 29 7.52 -11.96 -2.14
CA LEU A 29 8.89 -11.73 -2.62
C LEU A 29 9.84 -11.35 -1.48
N GLY A 30 9.40 -10.50 -0.55
CA GLY A 30 10.16 -10.14 0.64
C GLY A 30 10.43 -11.34 1.55
N GLY A 31 9.43 -12.20 1.74
CA GLY A 31 9.57 -13.46 2.49
C GLY A 31 10.60 -14.40 1.85
N VAL A 32 10.57 -14.54 0.53
CA VAL A 32 11.54 -15.33 -0.23
C VAL A 32 12.96 -14.73 -0.11
N ALA A 33 13.10 -13.40 -0.21
CA ALA A 33 14.38 -12.72 -0.06
C ALA A 33 14.95 -12.87 1.37
N ALA A 34 14.08 -12.84 2.38
CA ALA A 34 14.48 -13.10 3.77
C ALA A 34 14.91 -14.55 3.97
N HIS A 35 14.19 -15.50 3.39
CA HIS A 35 14.51 -16.93 3.45
C HIS A 35 15.85 -17.25 2.78
N GLN A 36 16.21 -16.55 1.70
CA GLN A 36 17.52 -16.69 1.04
C GLN A 36 18.67 -16.02 1.80
N GLY A 37 18.41 -15.41 2.96
CA GLY A 37 19.43 -14.72 3.76
C GLY A 37 19.89 -13.38 3.18
N LEU A 38 19.22 -12.87 2.14
CA LEU A 38 19.55 -11.59 1.50
C LEU A 38 19.06 -10.41 2.34
N LEU A 39 17.99 -10.60 3.11
CA LEU A 39 17.39 -9.59 3.97
C LEU A 39 17.04 -10.19 5.34
N LYS A 40 17.13 -9.38 6.40
CA LYS A 40 16.64 -9.78 7.73
C LYS A 40 15.12 -9.79 7.76
N PHE A 41 14.54 -10.93 8.15
CA PHE A 41 13.09 -11.13 8.25
C PHE A 41 12.35 -10.03 9.03
N PRO A 42 12.79 -9.58 10.23
CA PRO A 42 12.09 -8.52 10.94
C PRO A 42 12.04 -7.18 10.18
N LEU A 43 13.11 -6.87 9.45
CA LEU A 43 13.18 -5.64 8.65
C LEU A 43 12.32 -5.74 7.38
N VAL A 44 12.20 -6.93 6.78
CA VAL A 44 11.26 -7.17 5.67
C VAL A 44 9.83 -6.94 6.13
N VAL A 45 9.43 -7.54 7.26
CA VAL A 45 8.10 -7.38 7.84
C VAL A 45 7.81 -5.89 8.11
N LEU A 46 8.75 -5.20 8.75
CA LEU A 46 8.60 -3.76 9.02
C LEU A 46 8.47 -2.94 7.72
N SER A 47 9.28 -3.24 6.70
CA SER A 47 9.28 -2.52 5.42
C SER A 47 7.96 -2.67 4.68
N VAL A 48 7.46 -3.89 4.56
CA VAL A 48 6.20 -4.20 3.90
C VAL A 48 5.02 -3.61 4.67
N ALA A 49 5.01 -3.74 6.00
CA ALA A 49 3.94 -3.18 6.83
C ALA A 49 3.87 -1.65 6.72
N LEU A 50 5.03 -0.97 6.78
CA LEU A 50 5.09 0.48 6.62
C LEU A 50 4.67 0.91 5.21
N GLY A 51 5.14 0.22 4.17
CA GLY A 51 4.77 0.55 2.80
C GLY A 51 3.26 0.35 2.56
N GLY A 52 2.66 -0.75 3.02
CA GLY A 52 1.21 -0.95 2.95
C GLY A 52 0.43 0.15 3.68
N MET A 53 0.82 0.47 4.92
CA MET A 53 0.16 1.51 5.72
C MET A 53 0.26 2.89 5.06
N ILE A 54 1.42 3.24 4.49
CA ILE A 54 1.59 4.49 3.73
C ILE A 54 0.73 4.45 2.45
N GLY A 55 0.67 3.30 1.78
CA GLY A 55 -0.12 3.10 0.58
C GLY A 55 -1.59 3.36 0.80
N ASP A 56 -2.16 2.77 1.87
CA ASP A 56 -3.54 2.99 2.26
C ASP A 56 -3.82 4.46 2.58
N GLN A 57 -2.91 5.13 3.28
CA GLN A 57 -3.07 6.56 3.58
C GLN A 57 -3.00 7.43 2.32
N VAL A 58 -2.08 7.12 1.39
CA VAL A 58 -1.97 7.82 0.10
C VAL A 58 -3.22 7.58 -0.74
N LEU A 59 -3.70 6.33 -0.82
CA LEU A 59 -4.93 5.97 -1.53
C LEU A 59 -6.15 6.65 -0.91
N TYR A 60 -6.25 6.71 0.42
CA TYR A 60 -7.30 7.42 1.13
C TYR A 60 -7.26 8.93 0.86
N LEU A 61 -6.08 9.56 0.93
CA LEU A 61 -5.92 10.99 0.67
C LEU A 61 -6.20 11.34 -0.79
N CYS A 62 -5.74 10.51 -1.73
CA CYS A 62 -6.08 10.61 -3.15
C CYS A 62 -7.58 10.46 -3.37
N GLY A 63 -8.19 9.42 -2.79
CA GLY A 63 -9.63 9.18 -2.82
C GLY A 63 -10.42 10.33 -2.20
N ARG A 64 -9.94 10.96 -1.12
CA ARG A 64 -10.60 12.09 -0.46
C ARG A 64 -10.47 13.38 -1.27
N ARG A 65 -9.30 13.66 -1.83
CA ARG A 65 -9.03 14.89 -2.60
C ARG A 65 -9.65 14.85 -4.00
N PHE A 66 -9.61 13.70 -4.67
CA PHE A 66 -10.21 13.50 -6.00
C PHE A 66 -11.65 12.96 -5.93
N GLY A 67 -12.09 12.46 -4.78
CA GLY A 67 -13.43 11.93 -4.53
C GLY A 67 -14.52 12.95 -4.80
N GLY A 68 -14.32 14.24 -4.50
CA GLY A 68 -15.29 15.27 -4.87
C GLY A 68 -15.53 15.40 -6.38
N LYS A 69 -14.50 15.17 -7.21
CA LYS A 69 -14.62 15.14 -8.68
C LYS A 69 -15.13 13.79 -9.20
N LEU A 70 -14.76 12.68 -8.56
CA LEU A 70 -15.21 11.33 -8.95
C LEU A 70 -16.67 11.06 -8.54
N LEU A 71 -17.09 11.48 -7.34
CA LEU A 71 -18.49 11.44 -6.88
C LEU A 71 -19.39 12.32 -7.75
N ARG A 72 -18.92 13.49 -8.23
CA ARG A 72 -19.68 14.29 -9.21
C ARG A 72 -19.94 13.54 -10.50
N ARG A 73 -19.06 12.59 -10.88
CA ARG A 73 -19.23 11.73 -12.06
C ARG A 73 -20.15 10.53 -11.80
N PHE A 74 -20.23 10.05 -10.55
CA PHE A 74 -21.16 9.01 -10.10
C PHE A 74 -22.50 9.55 -9.56
N SER A 75 -22.73 10.86 -9.64
CA SER A 75 -23.93 11.59 -9.21
C SER A 75 -25.20 11.29 -10.04
N LYS A 76 -25.30 10.11 -10.66
CA LYS A 76 -26.55 9.59 -11.23
C LYS A 76 -27.28 8.62 -10.29
N HIS A 77 -26.72 8.35 -9.09
CA HIS A 77 -27.32 7.45 -8.08
C HIS A 77 -27.49 8.11 -6.70
N GLN A 78 -27.35 9.43 -6.57
CA GLN A 78 -27.53 10.14 -5.29
C GLN A 78 -28.94 9.96 -4.71
N ASP A 79 -29.98 9.85 -5.56
CA ASP A 79 -31.36 9.58 -5.13
C ASP A 79 -31.52 8.30 -4.30
N LYS A 80 -30.68 7.28 -4.52
CA LYS A 80 -30.76 6.01 -3.76
C LYS A 80 -30.07 6.10 -2.40
N ILE A 81 -29.00 6.90 -2.30
CA ILE A 81 -28.27 7.09 -1.04
C ILE A 81 -29.10 7.95 -0.08
N GLU A 82 -29.78 8.99 -0.59
CA GLU A 82 -30.69 9.82 0.21
C GLU A 82 -31.91 9.03 0.74
N ARG A 83 -32.44 8.09 -0.06
CA ARG A 83 -33.53 7.20 0.40
C ARG A 83 -33.10 6.24 1.50
N ALA A 84 -31.87 5.73 1.46
CA ALA A 84 -31.36 4.82 2.49
C ALA A 84 -31.09 5.55 3.82
N GLN A 85 -30.62 6.81 3.77
CA GLN A 85 -30.42 7.64 4.95
C GLN A 85 -31.73 8.10 5.61
N LYS A 86 -32.85 8.14 4.88
CA LYS A 86 -34.18 8.43 5.43
C LYS A 86 -34.86 7.24 6.13
N LEU A 87 -34.27 6.05 6.06
CA LEU A 87 -34.79 4.83 6.68
C LEU A 87 -34.05 4.45 7.98
N ILE A 88 -33.13 5.30 8.44
CA ILE A 88 -32.52 5.28 9.78
C ILE A 88 -33.10 6.46 10.55
#